data_AF-A0A6J1R1U6-F1
#
_entry.id   AF-A0A6J1R1U6-F1
#
_cell.length_a   1.000
_cell.length_b   1.000
_cell.length_c   1.000
_cell.angle_alpha   90.00
_cell.angle_beta   90.00
_cell.angle_gamma   90.00
#
_symmetry.space_group_name_H-M   'P 1'
#
loop_
_entity.id
_entity.type
_entity.pdbx_description
1 polymer ?
#
loop_
_entity_poly.entity_id
_entity_poly.type
_entity_poly.pdbx_seq_one_letter_code
_entity_poly.pdbx_strand_id
1 'polypeptide(L)'
;MGGCAAEFCNNSSAKGYIMKIFPRDKHRREQWVKNMNRPNWTPTNSSYLCEVHFAPEMWEPNRIDNKRKLKPHAVPTIFGFFITKRVSFQEPIHRENLQKPTENLVEREHIIHDVQNQDQSEQEVGVR
;
A
#
# COMPACT_ATOMS: atom_id res chain seq x y z
N MET A 1 -23.61 -8.94 17.43
CA MET A 1 -22.38 -8.12 17.26
C MET A 1 -22.77 -6.82 16.55
N GLY A 2 -22.29 -5.67 17.03
CA GLY A 2 -22.65 -4.36 16.46
C GLY A 2 -21.97 -4.09 15.12
N GLY A 3 -22.65 -3.31 14.25
CA GLY A 3 -22.10 -2.82 12.99
C GLY A 3 -21.33 -1.51 13.14
N CYS A 4 -20.78 -1.02 12.03
CA CYS A 4 -20.20 0.32 11.95
C CYS A 4 -21.25 1.40 12.26
N ALA A 5 -20.87 2.40 13.04
CA ALA A 5 -21.73 3.54 13.40
C ALA A 5 -21.80 4.62 12.31
N ALA A 6 -20.88 4.58 11.33
CA ALA A 6 -20.88 5.50 10.20
C ALA A 6 -22.12 5.32 9.33
N GLU A 7 -22.71 6.42 8.88
CA GLU A 7 -23.85 6.38 7.96
C GLU A 7 -23.46 5.66 6.66
N PHE A 8 -24.41 4.88 6.13
CA PHE A 8 -24.24 4.07 4.92
C PHE A 8 -23.13 3.01 4.96
N CYS A 9 -22.48 2.77 6.12
CA CYS A 9 -21.51 1.71 6.28
C CYS A 9 -22.16 0.47 6.92
N ASN A 10 -22.21 -0.64 6.17
CA ASN A 10 -22.74 -1.91 6.66
C ASN A 10 -21.64 -2.89 7.11
N ASN A 11 -20.41 -2.41 7.30
CA ASN A 11 -19.28 -3.23 7.74
C ASN A 11 -19.44 -3.66 9.21
N SER A 12 -18.90 -4.83 9.54
CA SER A 12 -18.94 -5.39 10.88
C SER A 12 -17.81 -6.40 11.07
N SER A 13 -17.56 -6.79 12.32
CA SER A 13 -16.62 -7.87 12.65
C SER A 13 -17.02 -9.20 12.01
N ALA A 14 -18.32 -9.48 11.89
CA ALA A 14 -18.84 -10.68 11.22
C ALA A 14 -18.51 -10.72 9.71
N LYS A 15 -18.24 -9.56 9.10
CA LYS A 15 -17.79 -9.42 7.71
C LYS A 15 -16.26 -9.36 7.59
N GLY A 16 -15.51 -9.60 8.67
CA GLY A 16 -14.05 -9.62 8.68
C GLY A 16 -13.37 -8.26 8.87
N TYR A 17 -14.12 -7.18 9.10
CA TYR A 17 -13.54 -5.86 9.30
C TYR A 17 -13.04 -5.66 10.73
N ILE A 18 -11.91 -4.97 10.85
CA ILE A 18 -11.42 -4.52 12.16
C ILE A 18 -12.31 -3.39 12.66
N MET A 19 -12.93 -3.59 13.82
CA MET A 19 -13.80 -2.61 14.47
C MET A 19 -13.05 -1.86 15.57
N LYS A 20 -13.15 -0.53 15.58
CA LYS A 20 -12.54 0.35 16.58
C LYS A 20 -13.62 1.06 17.37
N ILE A 21 -13.58 0.87 18.68
CA ILE A 21 -14.47 1.54 19.64
C ILE A 21 -14.11 3.03 19.72
N PHE A 22 -15.12 3.86 19.98
CA PHE A 22 -14.89 5.27 20.29
C PHE A 22 -13.97 5.43 21.52
N PRO A 23 -13.04 6.39 21.50
CA PRO A 23 -12.19 6.69 22.65
C PRO A 23 -13.01 6.99 23.91
N ARG A 24 -12.50 6.55 25.06
CA ARG A 24 -13.06 6.94 26.36
C ARG A 24 -12.75 8.40 26.71
N ASP A 25 -11.59 8.88 26.24
CA ASP A 25 -11.20 10.28 26.37
C ASP A 25 -12.23 11.18 25.66
N LYS A 26 -12.75 12.16 26.41
CA LYS A 26 -13.85 13.01 25.96
C LYS A 26 -13.46 13.84 24.74
N HIS A 27 -12.27 14.44 24.75
CA HIS A 27 -11.81 15.30 23.67
C HIS A 27 -11.63 14.53 22.36
N ARG A 28 -10.98 13.37 22.42
CA ARG A 28 -10.83 12.49 21.25
C ARG A 28 -12.15 11.93 20.75
N ARG A 29 -13.07 11.61 21.66
CA ARG A 29 -14.41 11.14 21.31
C ARG A 29 -15.17 12.22 20.53
N GLU A 30 -15.12 13.47 21.00
CA GLU A 30 -15.73 14.62 20.32
C GLU A 30 -15.12 14.83 18.92
N GLN A 31 -13.80 14.69 18.76
CA GLN A 31 -13.15 14.75 17.45
C GLN A 31 -13.69 13.68 16.48
N TRP A 32 -13.85 12.43 16.94
CA TRP A 32 -14.40 11.37 16.11
C TRP A 32 -15.85 11.65 15.72
N VAL A 33 -16.67 12.16 16.65
CA VAL A 33 -18.07 12.53 16.39
C VAL A 33 -18.16 13.66 15.38
N LYS A 34 -17.32 14.70 15.54
CA LYS A 34 -17.24 15.81 14.61
C LYS A 34 -16.93 15.34 13.19
N ASN A 35 -15.96 14.44 13.03
CA ASN A 35 -15.57 13.94 11.72
C ASN A 35 -16.61 13.06 11.04
N MET A 36 -17.42 12.33 11.81
CA MET A 36 -18.57 11.60 11.25
C MET A 36 -19.61 12.53 10.62
N ASN A 37 -19.70 13.78 11.10
CA ASN A 37 -20.64 14.79 10.64
C ASN A 37 -22.11 14.29 10.60
N ARG A 38 -22.49 13.49 11.60
CA ARG A 38 -23.85 12.94 11.72
C ARG A 38 -24.69 13.81 12.66
N PRO A 39 -25.77 14.46 12.18
CA PRO A 39 -26.58 15.34 13.02
C PRO A 39 -27.39 14.53 14.05
N ASN A 40 -27.62 15.11 15.23
CA ASN A 40 -28.47 14.58 16.30
C ASN A 40 -28.13 13.15 16.77
N TRP A 41 -26.85 12.76 16.67
CA TRP A 41 -26.39 11.44 17.10
C TRP A 41 -25.21 11.54 18.06
N THR A 42 -25.22 10.67 19.08
CA THR A 42 -24.17 10.59 20.09
C THR A 42 -23.69 9.14 20.21
N PRO A 43 -22.37 8.88 20.21
CA PRO A 43 -21.83 7.53 20.36
C PRO A 43 -22.07 7.00 21.75
N THR A 44 -22.48 5.75 21.83
CA THR A 44 -22.51 4.96 23.07
C THR A 44 -21.13 4.38 23.38
N ASN A 45 -21.00 3.66 24.51
CA ASN A 45 -19.82 2.84 24.82
C ASN A 45 -19.71 1.58 23.96
N SER A 46 -20.72 1.28 23.14
CA SER A 46 -20.76 0.17 22.19
C SER A 46 -20.81 0.65 20.74
N SER A 47 -20.48 1.92 20.49
CA SER A 47 -20.34 2.45 19.14
C SER A 47 -18.96 2.14 18.58
N TYR A 48 -18.91 1.73 17.31
CA TYR A 48 -17.68 1.33 16.63
C TYR A 48 -17.59 1.97 15.24
N LEU A 49 -16.37 2.24 14.79
CA LEU A 49 -16.04 2.53 13.40
C LEU A 49 -15.18 1.39 12.85
N CYS A 50 -15.47 0.94 11.63
CA CYS A 50 -14.61 -0.03 10.97
C CYS A 50 -13.34 0.63 10.43
N GLU A 51 -12.33 -0.18 10.15
CA GLU A 51 -11.00 0.27 9.75
C GLU A 51 -10.94 1.17 8.51
N VAL A 52 -11.92 1.06 7.60
CA VAL A 52 -11.94 1.82 6.34
C VAL A 52 -12.13 3.32 6.55
N HIS A 53 -12.56 3.73 7.75
CA HIS A 53 -12.74 5.14 8.10
C HIS A 53 -11.44 5.83 8.54
N PHE A 54 -10.36 5.07 8.71
CA PHE A 54 -9.07 5.56 9.14
C PHE A 54 -8.07 5.45 8.00
N ALA A 55 -7.43 6.57 7.67
CA ALA A 55 -6.38 6.59 6.68
C ALA A 55 -5.18 5.70 7.11
N PRO A 56 -4.44 5.09 6.17
CA PRO A 56 -3.36 4.15 6.50
C PRO A 56 -2.32 4.71 7.48
N GLU A 57 -2.00 5.99 7.38
CA GLU A 57 -1.06 6.71 8.24
C GLU A 57 -1.54 6.84 9.70
N MET A 58 -2.82 6.62 9.98
CA MET A 58 -3.39 6.66 11.34
C MET A 58 -3.15 5.37 12.11
N TRP A 59 -2.60 4.34 11.46
CA TRP A 59 -2.27 3.07 12.09
C TRP A 59 -0.82 3.04 12.58
N GLU A 60 -0.59 2.35 13.68
CA GLU A 60 0.76 2.06 14.15
C GLU A 60 1.44 1.10 13.15
N PRO A 61 2.74 1.29 12.83
CA PRO A 61 3.48 0.40 11.95
C PRO A 61 3.65 -0.98 12.59
N ASN A 62 3.98 -1.99 11.77
CA ASN A 62 4.12 -3.40 12.12
C ASN A 62 4.52 -3.65 13.58
N ARG A 63 3.52 -3.91 14.42
CA ARG A 63 3.71 -4.21 15.83
C ARG A 63 4.14 -5.66 15.98
N ILE A 64 5.03 -5.91 16.93
CA ILE A 64 5.52 -7.27 17.26
C ILE A 64 4.36 -8.22 17.62
N ASP A 65 3.27 -7.69 18.17
CA ASP A 65 2.08 -8.45 18.55
C ASP A 65 1.13 -8.77 17.37
N ASN A 66 1.47 -8.38 16.14
CA ASN A 66 0.64 -8.50 14.94
C ASN A 66 -0.75 -7.85 15.05
N LYS A 67 -0.99 -7.00 16.06
CA LYS A 67 -2.27 -6.31 16.23
C LYS A 67 -2.25 -5.03 15.43
N ARG A 68 -3.33 -4.77 14.68
CA ARG A 68 -3.53 -3.46 14.06
C ARG A 68 -4.12 -2.48 15.07
N LYS A 69 -3.31 -1.54 15.53
CA LYS A 69 -3.69 -0.51 16.50
C LYS A 69 -3.64 0.88 15.85
N LEU A 70 -4.57 1.74 16.26
CA LEU A 70 -4.57 3.14 15.86
C LEU A 70 -3.56 3.93 16.69
N LYS A 71 -2.90 4.92 16.08
CA LYS A 71 -2.04 5.87 16.77
C LYS A 71 -2.82 6.66 17.84
N PRO A 72 -2.14 7.21 18.86
CA PRO A 72 -2.78 8.01 19.91
C PRO A 72 -3.53 9.25 19.41
N HIS A 73 -3.14 9.82 18.27
CA HIS A 73 -3.80 10.97 17.65
C HIS A 73 -4.68 10.57 16.45
N ALA A 74 -4.91 9.28 16.24
CA ALA A 74 -5.72 8.81 15.13
C ALA A 74 -7.15 9.34 15.23
N VAL A 75 -7.62 9.87 14.11
CA VAL A 75 -8.99 10.34 13.90
C VAL A 75 -9.52 9.72 12.61
N PRO A 76 -10.82 9.37 12.55
CA PRO A 76 -11.43 8.89 11.33
C PRO A 76 -11.63 10.07 10.39
N THR A 77 -11.26 9.95 9.13
CA THR A 77 -11.32 11.05 8.14
C THR A 77 -12.06 10.66 6.87
N ILE A 78 -12.31 9.36 6.67
CA ILE A 78 -12.87 8.83 5.44
C ILE A 78 -14.38 8.61 5.66
N PHE A 79 -15.18 9.60 5.29
CA PHE A 79 -16.64 9.61 5.38
C PHE A 79 -17.25 10.25 4.13
N GLY A 80 -18.52 9.94 3.83
CA GLY A 80 -19.27 10.54 2.74
C GLY A 80 -20.22 9.57 2.06
N PHE A 81 -21.19 10.12 1.32
CA PHE A 81 -22.23 9.37 0.60
C PHE A 81 -21.66 8.45 -0.50
N PHE A 82 -20.43 8.70 -0.95
CA PHE A 82 -19.80 7.97 -2.05
C PHE A 82 -18.85 6.84 -1.63
N ILE A 83 -18.84 6.42 -0.34
CA ILE A 83 -18.22 5.14 0.04
C ILE A 83 -19.17 3.99 -0.36
N THR A 84 -19.66 4.03 -1.59
CA THR A 84 -20.38 2.94 -2.24
C THR A 84 -19.46 2.36 -3.29
N LYS A 85 -19.19 1.07 -3.13
CA LYS A 85 -18.21 0.23 -3.84
C LYS A 85 -16.81 0.32 -3.26
N ARG A 86 -16.32 -0.88 -2.95
CA ARG A 86 -14.96 -1.19 -2.56
C ARG A 86 -14.01 -0.30 -3.37
N VAL A 87 -13.31 0.61 -2.70
CA VAL A 87 -11.96 0.93 -3.18
C VAL A 87 -11.23 -0.39 -2.96
N SER A 88 -11.22 -1.23 -3.98
CA SER A 88 -10.23 -2.29 -4.08
C SER A 88 -8.91 -1.54 -4.04
N PHE A 89 -8.33 -1.41 -2.84
CA PHE A 89 -6.90 -1.32 -2.70
C PHE A 89 -6.41 -2.56 -3.46
N GLN A 90 -6.03 -2.38 -4.72
CA GLN A 90 -5.15 -3.34 -5.34
C GLN A 90 -3.96 -3.38 -4.39
N GLU A 91 -3.72 -4.56 -3.82
CA GLU A 91 -2.48 -4.87 -3.14
C GLU A 91 -1.33 -4.24 -3.95
N PRO A 92 -0.39 -3.49 -3.34
CA PRO A 92 0.76 -3.02 -4.07
C PRO A 92 1.38 -4.24 -4.73
N ILE A 93 1.42 -4.19 -6.07
CA ILE A 93 1.98 -5.24 -6.93
C ILE A 93 3.24 -5.75 -6.27
N HIS A 94 3.23 -7.06 -5.99
CA HIS A 94 4.39 -7.85 -5.61
C HIS A 94 5.60 -7.25 -6.32
N ARG A 95 6.56 -6.73 -5.55
CA ARG A 95 7.79 -6.13 -6.06
C ARG A 95 8.59 -7.25 -6.73
N GLU A 96 8.15 -7.67 -7.91
CA GLU A 96 8.94 -8.47 -8.82
C GLU A 96 10.20 -7.67 -9.08
N ASN A 97 11.31 -8.31 -8.73
CA ASN A 97 12.66 -8.06 -9.15
C ASN A 97 12.77 -6.93 -10.19
N LEU A 98 13.41 -5.82 -9.79
CA LEU A 98 14.10 -4.94 -10.72
C LEU A 98 15.27 -5.73 -11.32
N GLN A 99 14.97 -6.68 -12.20
CA GLN A 99 15.93 -7.22 -13.13
C GLN A 99 16.10 -6.16 -14.20
N LYS A 100 17.09 -5.29 -14.00
CA LYS A 100 17.57 -4.37 -15.02
C LYS A 100 17.84 -5.19 -16.29
N PRO A 101 17.46 -4.72 -17.49
CA PRO A 101 17.99 -5.28 -18.71
C PRO A 101 19.46 -4.89 -18.76
N THR A 102 20.34 -5.77 -18.28
CA THR A 102 21.74 -5.72 -18.69
C THR A 102 21.79 -6.40 -20.04
N GLU A 103 21.51 -5.60 -21.09
CA GLU A 103 21.98 -5.93 -22.42
C GLU A 103 23.48 -6.19 -22.33
N ASN A 104 23.84 -7.37 -22.79
CA ASN A 104 25.10 -8.04 -22.62
C ASN A 104 26.19 -7.26 -23.40
N LEU A 105 26.96 -6.42 -22.71
CA LEU A 105 28.10 -5.69 -23.29
C LEU A 105 29.33 -6.59 -23.58
N VAL A 106 29.20 -7.92 -23.44
CA VAL A 106 30.32 -8.87 -23.62
C VAL A 106 30.38 -9.45 -25.05
N GLU A 107 29.37 -9.23 -25.90
CA GLU A 107 29.39 -9.74 -27.29
C GLU A 107 29.91 -8.74 -28.34
N ARG A 108 30.33 -7.54 -27.93
CA ARG A 108 30.88 -6.53 -28.86
C ARG A 108 32.39 -6.50 -29.00
N GLU A 109 33.14 -7.25 -28.19
CA GLU A 109 34.61 -7.32 -28.35
C GLU A 109 35.07 -8.40 -29.35
N HIS A 110 34.19 -9.32 -29.75
CA HIS A 110 34.56 -10.38 -30.70
C HIS A 110 34.38 -9.99 -32.19
N ILE A 111 33.77 -8.85 -32.50
CA ILE A 111 33.56 -8.43 -33.91
C ILE A 111 34.63 -7.44 -34.38
N ILE A 112 35.34 -6.75 -33.47
CA ILE A 112 36.37 -5.76 -33.85
C ILE A 112 37.71 -6.43 -34.19
N HIS A 113 37.99 -7.64 -33.68
CA HIS A 113 39.25 -8.35 -33.96
C HIS A 113 39.29 -9.12 -35.29
N ASP A 114 38.16 -9.35 -35.95
CA ASP A 114 38.14 -10.03 -37.25
C ASP A 114 38.29 -9.08 -38.46
N VAL A 115 38.03 -7.77 -38.30
CA VAL A 115 38.16 -6.79 -39.39
C VAL A 115 39.61 -6.33 -39.60
N GLN A 116 40.49 -6.48 -38.60
CA GLN A 116 41.88 -6.03 -38.70
C GLN A 116 42.87 -7.08 -39.21
N ASN A 117 42.44 -8.33 -39.43
CA ASN A 117 43.31 -9.41 -39.92
C ASN A 117 43.10 -9.78 -41.40
N GLN A 118 42.28 -9.04 -42.15
CA GLN A 118 42.09 -9.26 -43.59
C GLN A 118 43.04 -8.44 -44.50
N ASP A 119 44.01 -7.72 -43.95
CA ASP A 119 44.93 -6.85 -44.71
C ASP A 119 46.42 -7.27 -44.64
N GLN A 120 46.74 -8.53 -44.33
CA GLN A 120 48.13 -9.03 -44.36
C GLN A 120 48.32 -10.38 -45.06
N SER A 121 47.36 -10.86 -45.86
CA SER A 121 47.49 -12.12 -46.61
C SER A 121 48.12 -11.98 -48.00
N GLU A 122 48.90 -10.93 -48.28
CA GLU A 122 49.61 -10.80 -49.56
C GLU A 122 50.98 -10.14 -49.40
N GLN A 123 52.03 -10.97 -49.25
CA GLN A 123 53.51 -10.73 -49.38
C GLN A 123 54.21 -11.53 -48.27
N GLU A 124 55.06 -12.56 -48.44
CA GLU A 124 55.78 -13.21 -49.55
C GLU A 124 55.99 -14.66 -49.06
N VAL A 125 55.55 -15.71 -49.76
CA VAL A 125 56.28 -16.43 -50.82
C VAL A 125 57.77 -16.68 -50.52
N GLY A 126 58.08 -17.93 -50.15
CA GLY A 126 59.38 -18.55 -50.38
C GLY A 126 60.42 -18.36 -49.27
N VAL A 127 61.42 -19.21 -49.07
CA VAL A 127 61.92 -20.42 -49.71
C VAL A 127 62.93 -20.98 -48.68
N ARG A 128 62.89 -22.29 -48.42
CA ARG A 128 63.98 -23.18 -47.98
C ARG A 128 64.80 -22.84 -46.72
#